data_AF-A0A3D8K0F9-F1
#
_entry.id   AF-A0A3D8K0F9-F1
#
_cell.length_a   1.000
_cell.length_b   1.000
_cell.length_c   1.000
_cell.angle_alpha   90.00
_cell.angle_beta   90.00
_cell.angle_gamma   90.00
#
_symmetry.space_group_name_H-M   'P 1'
#
loop_
_entity.id
_entity.type
_entity.pdbx_description
1 polymer ?
#
loop_
_entity_poly.entity_id
_entity_poly.type
_entity_poly.pdbx_seq_one_letter_code
_entity_poly.pdbx_strand_id
1 'polypeptide(L)'
;MSVESRPLTLLKAYRIVHNLDTNKICEQAKISRSYLTRVEQGATPSAEIAARLVEVLTNVDCVRASQPSNTRNQLETFESARRLLDRIKVLHTEFAREGLREIHLLYPKRFQLGEGEHVLA
;
A
#
# COMPACT_ATOMS: atom_id res chain seq x y z
N MET A 1 7.77 -24.55 -6.80
CA MET A 1 7.85 -23.73 -5.57
C MET A 1 6.73 -22.71 -5.66
N SER A 2 5.64 -22.92 -4.93
CA SER A 2 4.53 -21.98 -4.90
C SER A 2 5.08 -20.65 -4.44
N VAL A 3 5.05 -19.65 -5.32
CA VAL A 3 5.26 -18.26 -4.92
C VAL A 3 4.06 -17.96 -4.04
N GLU A 4 4.19 -18.20 -2.73
CA GLU A 4 3.19 -17.82 -1.74
C GLU A 4 2.90 -16.36 -2.02
N SER A 5 1.76 -16.12 -2.67
CA SER A 5 1.35 -14.80 -3.11
C SER A 5 1.00 -14.05 -1.85
N ARG A 6 2.02 -13.44 -1.24
CA ARG A 6 1.84 -12.64 -0.03
C ARG A 6 0.71 -11.66 -0.31
N PRO A 7 -0.29 -11.59 0.57
CA PRO A 7 -1.48 -10.81 0.33
C PRO A 7 -1.09 -9.37 0.01
N LEU A 8 -1.76 -8.80 -0.99
CA LEU A 8 -1.57 -7.42 -1.38
C LEU A 8 -1.85 -6.54 -0.16
N THR A 9 -0.84 -5.82 0.34
CA THR A 9 -1.01 -4.96 1.50
C THR A 9 -1.64 -3.62 1.11
N LEU A 10 -2.27 -2.96 2.08
CA LEU A 10 -2.85 -1.63 1.90
C LEU A 10 -1.85 -0.63 1.31
N LEU A 11 -0.63 -0.57 1.84
CA LEU A 11 0.41 0.33 1.33
C LEU A 11 0.73 0.05 -0.15
N LYS A 12 0.91 -1.22 -0.50
CA LYS A 12 1.23 -1.62 -1.88
C LYS A 12 0.07 -1.32 -2.83
N ALA A 13 -1.16 -1.57 -2.41
CA ALA A 13 -2.36 -1.25 -3.19
C ALA A 13 -2.52 0.26 -3.39
N TYR A 14 -2.30 1.06 -2.35
CA TYR A 14 -2.31 2.52 -2.42
C TYR A 14 -1.28 3.02 -3.45
N ARG A 15 -0.04 2.53 -3.37
CA ARG A 15 1.01 2.90 -4.32
C ARG A 15 0.65 2.61 -5.77
N ILE A 16 0.09 1.42 -6.04
CA ILE A 16 -0.29 0.97 -7.38
C ILE A 16 -1.44 1.81 -7.94
N VAL A 17 -2.51 2.01 -7.16
CA VAL A 17 -3.70 2.74 -7.61
C VAL A 17 -3.39 4.21 -7.88
N HIS A 18 -2.51 4.81 -7.08
CA HIS A 18 -2.09 6.20 -7.25
C HIS A 18 -0.92 6.38 -8.23
N ASN A 19 -0.43 5.30 -8.85
CA ASN A 19 0.70 5.29 -9.79
C ASN A 19 1.96 5.97 -9.23
N LEU A 20 2.32 5.64 -7.99
CA LEU A 20 3.48 6.24 -7.31
C LEU A 20 4.77 5.47 -7.60
N ASP A 21 5.83 6.21 -7.87
CA ASP A 21 7.15 5.71 -8.19
C ASP A 21 7.90 5.27 -6.93
N THR A 22 8.32 4.00 -6.92
CA THR A 22 9.04 3.39 -5.79
C THR A 22 10.35 4.12 -5.48
N ASN A 23 11.11 4.55 -6.49
CA ASN A 23 12.40 5.19 -6.29
C ASN A 23 12.20 6.59 -5.71
N LYS A 24 11.26 7.37 -6.25
CA LYS A 24 10.92 8.70 -5.71
C LYS A 24 10.44 8.64 -4.27
N ILE A 25 9.61 7.65 -3.92
CA ILE A 25 9.18 7.44 -2.53
C ILE A 25 10.40 7.17 -1.64
N CYS A 26 11.30 6.28 -2.07
CA CYS A 26 12.49 5.93 -1.29
C CYS A 26 13.42 7.13 -1.08
N GLU A 27 13.65 7.91 -2.14
CA GLU A 27 14.47 9.13 -2.09
C GLU A 27 13.90 10.16 -1.12
N GLN A 28 12.61 10.47 -1.23
CA GLN A 28 11.98 11.48 -0.38
C GLN A 28 11.83 11.02 1.07
N ALA A 29 11.47 9.76 1.30
CA ALA A 29 11.37 9.19 2.64
C ALA A 29 12.75 8.89 3.27
N LYS A 30 13.84 9.00 2.48
CA LYS A 30 15.22 8.66 2.87
C LYS A 30 15.35 7.22 3.38
N ILE A 31 14.75 6.28 2.65
CA ILE A 31 14.79 4.85 2.96
C ILE A 31 15.33 4.04 1.78
N SER A 32 15.78 2.81 2.03
CA SER A 32 16.20 1.92 0.96
C SER A 32 15.00 1.23 0.30
N ARG A 33 15.15 0.86 -0.98
CA ARG A 33 14.12 0.10 -1.72
C ARG A 33 13.80 -1.25 -1.10
N SER A 34 14.81 -1.91 -0.53
CA SER A 34 14.64 -3.16 0.21
C SER A 34 13.82 -2.95 1.49
N TYR A 35 13.97 -1.80 2.15
CA TYR A 35 13.15 -1.43 3.30
C TYR A 35 11.70 -1.21 2.87
N LEU A 36 11.45 -0.40 1.85
CA LEU A 36 10.10 -0.16 1.33
C LEU A 36 9.40 -1.47 0.92
N THR A 37 10.12 -2.36 0.24
CA THR A 37 9.61 -3.68 -0.14
C THR A 37 9.16 -4.50 1.06
N ARG A 38 9.91 -4.48 2.18
CA ARG A 38 9.51 -5.18 3.40
C ARG A 38 8.25 -4.57 4.01
N VAL A 39 8.14 -3.24 4.04
CA VAL A 39 6.93 -2.56 4.53
C VAL A 39 5.72 -2.88 3.66
N GLU A 40 5.89 -2.88 2.34
CA GLU A 40 4.86 -3.33 1.38
C GLU A 40 4.49 -4.81 1.52
N GLN A 41 5.33 -5.62 2.16
CA GLN A 41 5.05 -7.01 2.49
C GLN A 41 4.48 -7.19 3.90
N GLY A 42 4.20 -6.09 4.62
CA GLY A 42 3.57 -6.10 5.94
C GLY A 42 4.53 -5.95 7.11
N ALA A 43 5.82 -5.65 6.88
CA ALA A 43 6.72 -5.29 7.97
C ALA A 43 6.32 -3.95 8.58
N THR A 44 6.25 -3.87 9.90
CA THR A 44 5.95 -2.64 10.63
C THR A 44 7.20 -1.74 10.67
N PRO A 45 7.16 -0.52 10.10
CA PRO A 45 8.24 0.45 10.23
C PRO A 45 8.23 1.10 11.62
N SER A 46 9.28 1.87 11.95
CA SER A 46 9.24 2.74 13.14
C SER A 46 8.25 3.88 12.94
N ALA A 47 7.74 4.47 14.03
CA ALA A 47 6.81 5.61 13.98
C ALA A 47 7.35 6.77 13.14
N GLU A 48 8.61 7.13 13.31
CA GLU A 48 9.26 8.19 12.55
C GLU A 48 9.31 7.92 11.04
N ILE A 49 9.50 6.66 10.65
CA ILE A 49 9.49 6.26 9.23
C ILE A 49 8.06 6.16 8.70
N ALA A 50 7.10 5.74 9.53
CA ALA A 50 5.68 5.72 9.18
C ALA A 50 5.17 7.14 8.87
N ALA A 51 5.48 8.12 9.73
CA ALA A 51 5.13 9.53 9.54
C ALA A 51 5.66 10.06 8.21
N ARG A 52 6.96 9.87 7.96
CA ARG A 52 7.63 10.30 6.71
C ARG A 52 7.04 9.64 5.48
N LEU A 53 6.76 8.33 5.54
CA LEU A 53 6.12 7.64 4.43
C LEU A 53 4.73 8.21 4.13
N VAL A 54 3.92 8.48 5.15
CA VAL A 54 2.58 9.06 4.97
C VAL A 54 2.66 10.44 4.34
N GLU A 55 3.56 11.30 4.81
CA GLU A 55 3.79 12.63 4.23
C GLU A 55 4.15 12.54 2.74
N VAL A 56 5.09 11.64 2.39
CA VAL A 56 5.51 11.43 1.00
C VAL A 56 4.40 10.85 0.13
N LEU A 57 3.63 9.89 0.65
CA LEU A 57 2.57 9.19 -0.09
C LEU A 57 1.30 10.04 -0.25
N THR A 58 1.06 11.00 0.64
CA THR A 58 -0.03 11.98 0.53
C THR A 58 0.34 13.13 -0.40
N ASN A 59 1.63 13.40 -0.62
CA ASN A 59 2.12 14.34 -1.64
C ASN A 59 2.21 13.68 -3.03
N VAL A 60 1.06 13.19 -3.50
CA VAL A 60 0.92 12.29 -4.65
C VAL A 60 1.52 12.87 -5.94
N ASP A 61 1.39 14.17 -6.16
CA ASP A 61 1.86 14.83 -7.39
C ASP A 61 3.38 14.84 -7.53
N CYS A 62 4.12 14.88 -6.42
CA CYS A 62 5.59 14.88 -6.45
C CYS A 62 6.18 13.49 -6.80
N VAL A 63 5.48 12.42 -6.43
CA VAL A 63 5.99 11.04 -6.50
C VAL A 63 5.39 10.20 -7.62
N ARG A 64 4.53 10.76 -8.47
CA ARG A 64 3.95 10.04 -9.62
C ARG A 64 5.02 9.57 -10.62
N ALA A 65 4.83 8.36 -11.13
CA ALA A 65 5.63 7.81 -12.21
C ALA A 65 5.27 8.48 -13.55
N SER A 66 6.28 8.83 -14.34
CA SER A 66 6.12 9.34 -15.70
C SER A 66 5.68 8.18 -16.60
N GLN A 67 4.37 8.06 -16.83
CA GLN A 67 3.68 7.02 -17.62
C GLN A 67 3.68 5.58 -17.05
N PRO A 68 2.50 4.96 -16.86
CA PRO A 68 2.41 3.53 -16.67
C PRO A 68 2.66 2.80 -18.00
N SER A 69 3.52 1.80 -17.97
CA SER A 69 3.72 0.86 -19.08
C SER A 69 2.59 -0.18 -19.07
N ASN A 70 1.52 0.08 -19.85
CA ASN A 70 0.32 -0.76 -19.94
C ASN A 70 0.60 -2.19 -20.45
N THR A 71 1.01 -3.06 -19.53
CA THR A 71 1.13 -4.51 -19.76
C THR A 71 -0.06 -5.22 -19.10
N ARG A 72 -0.57 -6.29 -19.73
CA ARG A 72 -1.79 -7.00 -19.29
C ARG A 72 -1.75 -7.41 -17.81
N ASN A 73 -0.61 -7.92 -17.33
CA ASN A 73 -0.43 -8.32 -15.93
C ASN A 73 -0.50 -7.13 -14.95
N GLN A 74 -0.15 -5.92 -15.39
CA GLN A 74 -0.29 -4.71 -14.55
C GLN A 74 -1.75 -4.30 -14.39
N LEU A 75 -2.60 -4.52 -15.40
CA LEU A 75 -4.03 -4.22 -15.33
C LEU A 75 -4.72 -5.10 -14.29
N GLU A 76 -4.44 -6.40 -14.26
CA GLU A 76 -5.00 -7.32 -13.26
C GLU A 76 -4.55 -6.97 -11.83
N THR A 77 -3.26 -6.59 -11.69
CA THR A 77 -2.71 -6.14 -10.41
C THR A 77 -3.36 -4.81 -9.96
N PHE A 78 -3.57 -3.89 -10.90
CA PHE A 78 -4.22 -2.61 -10.64
C PHE A 78 -5.68 -2.79 -10.22
N GLU A 79 -6.44 -3.64 -10.92
CA GLU A 79 -7.81 -3.94 -10.52
C GLU A 79 -7.88 -4.58 -9.13
N SER A 80 -6.98 -5.52 -8.83
CA SER A 80 -6.91 -6.15 -7.51
C SER A 80 -6.59 -5.14 -6.41
N ALA A 81 -5.64 -4.23 -6.67
CA ALA A 81 -5.31 -3.12 -5.78
C ALA A 81 -6.49 -2.17 -5.56
N ARG A 82 -7.20 -1.83 -6.63
CA ARG A 82 -8.38 -0.96 -6.56
C ARG A 82 -9.50 -1.59 -5.75
N ARG A 83 -9.83 -2.86 -6.00
CA ARG A 83 -10.85 -3.60 -5.23
C ARG A 83 -10.49 -3.66 -3.74
N LEU A 84 -9.21 -3.88 -3.42
CA LEU A 84 -8.74 -3.87 -2.03
C LEU A 84 -8.97 -2.50 -1.38
N LEU A 85 -8.55 -1.41 -2.03
CA LEU A 85 -8.75 -0.06 -1.51
C LEU A 85 -10.23 0.29 -1.35
N ASP A 86 -11.07 -0.05 -2.32
CA ASP A 86 -12.52 0.21 -2.25
C ASP A 86 -13.15 -0.56 -1.08
N ARG A 87 -12.76 -1.82 -0.86
CA ARG A 87 -13.23 -2.60 0.31
C ARG A 87 -12.76 -2.00 1.64
N ILE A 88 -11.51 -1.53 1.72
CA ILE A 88 -10.97 -0.86 2.91
C ILE A 88 -11.69 0.47 3.17
N LYS A 89 -11.99 1.25 2.12
CA LYS A 89 -12.77 2.50 2.26
C LYS A 89 -14.18 2.25 2.79
N VAL A 90 -14.82 1.15 2.39
CA VAL A 90 -16.15 0.77 2.90
C VAL A 90 -16.08 0.32 4.37
N LEU A 91 -15.08 -0.48 4.73
CA LEU A 91 -14.91 -0.99 6.10
C LEU A 91 -14.37 0.05 7.08
N HIS A 92 -13.56 0.99 6.59
CA HIS A 92 -12.89 2.02 7.39
C HIS A 92 -13.20 3.40 6.79
N THR A 93 -14.31 3.99 7.22
CA THR A 93 -14.76 5.32 6.77
C THR A 93 -13.72 6.42 7.05
N GLU A 94 -12.90 6.26 8.09
CA GLU A 94 -11.74 7.11 8.38
C GLU A 94 -10.73 7.12 7.23
N PHE A 95 -10.45 5.95 6.63
CA PHE A 95 -9.55 5.83 5.49
C PHE A 95 -10.16 6.44 4.22
N ALA A 96 -11.48 6.32 4.04
CA ALA A 96 -12.16 6.97 2.93
C ALA A 96 -12.11 8.50 2.99
N ARG A 97 -12.14 9.07 4.20
CA ARG A 97 -12.14 10.52 4.44
C ARG A 97 -10.72 11.11 4.44
N GLU A 98 -9.79 10.45 5.12
CA GLU A 98 -8.47 11.00 5.43
C GLU A 98 -7.33 10.36 4.63
N GLY A 99 -7.62 9.26 3.92
CA GLY A 99 -6.62 8.52 3.16
C GLY A 99 -5.64 7.75 4.03
N LEU A 100 -4.44 7.50 3.47
CA LEU A 100 -3.39 6.77 4.16
C LEU A 100 -2.82 7.61 5.33
N ARG A 101 -2.71 6.99 6.49
CA ARG A 101 -2.20 7.56 7.75
C ARG A 101 -1.23 6.61 8.45
N GLU A 102 -0.49 7.11 9.43
CA GLU A 102 0.55 6.36 10.15
C GLU A 102 0.03 5.07 10.77
N ILE A 103 -1.19 5.10 11.31
CA ILE A 103 -1.84 3.94 11.93
C ILE A 103 -1.95 2.74 10.97
N HIS A 104 -2.08 3.00 9.67
CA HIS A 104 -2.17 1.96 8.63
C HIS A 104 -0.82 1.28 8.39
N LEU A 105 0.28 1.99 8.64
CA LEU A 105 1.65 1.45 8.53
C LEU A 105 2.10 0.81 9.84
N LEU A 106 1.69 1.36 10.97
CA LEU A 106 2.03 0.85 12.30
C LEU A 106 1.25 -0.41 12.68
N TYR A 107 0.00 -0.52 12.22
CA TYR A 107 -0.87 -1.66 12.49
C TYR A 107 -1.39 -2.29 11.19
N PRO A 108 -0.52 -2.78 10.30
CA PRO A 108 -0.90 -3.25 8.97
C PRO A 108 -1.91 -4.41 9.05
N LYS A 109 -1.85 -5.24 10.09
CA LYS A 109 -2.79 -6.35 10.33
C LYS A 109 -4.25 -5.90 10.49
N ARG A 110 -4.51 -4.69 10.99
CA ARG A 110 -5.88 -4.16 11.14
C ARG A 110 -6.55 -3.86 9.80
N PHE A 111 -5.75 -3.70 8.75
CA PHE A 111 -6.17 -3.26 7.43
C PHE A 111 -5.74 -4.25 6.33
N GLN A 112 -5.16 -5.40 6.73
CA GLN A 112 -4.90 -6.53 5.83
C GLN A 112 -6.19 -7.33 5.69
N LEU A 113 -6.67 -7.44 4.46
CA LEU A 113 -7.77 -8.34 4.13
C LEU A 113 -7.16 -9.70 3.75
N GLY A 114 -7.16 -10.63 4.72
CA GLY A 114 -6.76 -12.04 4.64
C GLY A 114 -6.06 -12.44 5.95
N GLU A 115 -6.57 -13.32 6.82
CA GLU A 115 -7.42 -14.52 6.68
C GLU A 115 -8.63 -14.44 7.63
N GLY A 116 -9.84 -14.24 7.11
CA GLY A 116 -11.03 -14.05 7.94
C GLY A 116 -12.35 -14.34 7.25
N GLU A 117 -12.33 -15.16 6.19
CA GLU A 117 -13.52 -15.91 5.80
C GLU A 117 -13.41 -17.33 6.40
N HIS A 118 -13.10 -17.39 7.70
CA HIS A 118 -13.50 -18.53 8.52
C HIS A 118 -14.81 -18.13 9.20
N VAL A 119 -15.89 -18.55 8.54
CA VAL A 119 -17.20 -18.91 9.08
C VAL A 119 -17.22 -18.91 10.62
N LEU A 120 -17.83 -17.89 11.22
CA LEU A 120 -18.51 -18.05 12.51
C LEU A 120 -19.94 -18.47 12.18
N ALA A 121 -20.11 -19.79 12.06
CA ALA A 121 -21.38 -20.47 12.25
C ALA A 121 -21.35 -21.09 13.67
#